data_AF-A0A286AA07-F1
#
_entry.id   AF-A0A286AA07-F1
#
_cell.length_a   1.000
_cell.length_b   1.000
_cell.length_c   1.000
_cell.angle_alpha   90.00
_cell.angle_beta   90.00
_cell.angle_gamma   90.00
#
_symmetry.space_group_name_H-M   'P 1'
#
loop_
_entity.id
_entity.type
_entity.pdbx_description
1 polymer ?
#
loop_
_entity_poly.entity_id
_entity_poly.type
_entity_poly.pdbx_seq_one_letter_code
_entity_poly.pdbx_strand_id
1 'polypeptide(L)' 'MIGAYDKKNIIKKLQDLPTELLGEVEDFIDFLQAKHAKVPEQTNQLEEPKSLYGAAKGTILYISDDFNEPLDEMKDYM' A
#
# COMPACT_ATOMS: atom_id res chain seq x y z
N MET A 1 3.98 30.67 -10.67
CA MET A 1 3.68 30.59 -12.12
C MET A 1 2.81 29.36 -12.36
N ILE A 2 1.49 29.47 -12.16
CA ILE A 2 0.55 28.39 -12.50
C ILE A 2 0.24 28.57 -13.98
N GLY A 3 0.96 27.82 -14.83
CA GLY A 3 0.70 27.83 -16.27
C GLY A 3 -0.72 27.32 -16.52
N ALA A 4 -1.60 28.19 -16.99
CA ALA A 4 -2.96 27.82 -17.36
C ALA A 4 -2.92 26.95 -18.61
N TYR A 5 -2.99 25.64 -18.45
CA TYR A 5 -3.18 24.72 -19.56
C TYR A 5 -4.62 24.87 -20.07
N ASP A 6 -4.79 25.42 -21.28
CA ASP A 6 -6.09 25.56 -21.95
C ASP A 6 -6.36 24.33 -22.83
N LYS A 7 -7.54 23.71 -22.67
CA LYS A 7 -8.01 22.58 -23.49
C LYS A 7 -7.95 22.89 -24.98
N LYS A 8 -8.21 24.14 -25.38
CA LYS A 8 -8.15 24.56 -26.79
C LYS A 8 -6.75 24.42 -27.40
N ASN A 9 -5.71 24.69 -26.62
CA ASN A 9 -4.33 24.57 -27.07
C ASN A 9 -3.88 23.10 -27.15
N ILE A 10 -4.41 22.24 -26.28
CA ILE A 10 -4.15 20.80 -26.31
C ILE A 10 -4.73 20.18 -27.58
N ILE A 11 -5.97 20.51 -27.94
CA ILE A 11 -6.64 19.99 -29.14
C ILE A 11 -5.86 20.35 -30.41
N LYS A 12 -5.34 21.58 -30.52
CA LYS A 12 -4.50 21.97 -31.66
C LYS A 12 -3.24 21.13 -31.78
N LYS A 13 -2.54 20.89 -30.66
CA LYS A 13 -1.34 20.05 -30.63
C LYS A 13 -1.61 18.59 -31.00
N LEU A 14 -2.82 18.08 -30.69
CA LEU A 14 -3.24 16.73 -31.08
C LEU A 14 -3.53 16.64 -32.59
N GLN A 15 -4.03 17.71 -33.21
CA GLN A 15 -4.29 17.75 -34.65
C GLN A 15 -2.99 17.78 -35.48
N ASP A 16 -1.93 18.36 -34.94
CA ASP A 16 -0.62 18.44 -35.59
C ASP A 16 0.25 17.17 -35.39
N LEU A 17 -0.24 16.19 -34.61
CA LEU A 17 0.52 15.00 -34.25
C LEU A 17 0.36 13.89 -35.32
N PRO A 18 1.44 13.15 -35.65
CA PRO A 18 1.36 11.94 -36.47
C PRO A 18 0.47 10.88 -35.82
N THR A 19 -0.25 10.11 -36.64
CA THR A 19 -1.20 9.08 -36.19
C THR A 19 -0.55 8.02 -35.31
N GLU A 20 0.73 7.72 -35.52
CA GLU A 20 1.51 6.76 -34.73
C GLU A 20 1.68 7.17 -33.26
N LEU A 21 1.72 8.47 -32.99
CA LEU A 21 1.92 9.02 -31.63
C LEU A 21 0.60 9.24 -30.89
N LEU A 22 -0.55 9.17 -31.58
CA LEU A 22 -1.86 9.32 -30.94
C LEU A 22 -2.15 8.17 -29.97
N GLY A 23 -1.71 6.95 -30.28
CA GLY A 23 -1.86 5.81 -29.37
C GLY A 23 -1.11 6.00 -28.05
N GLU A 24 0.12 6.51 -28.10
CA GLU A 24 0.90 6.81 -26.89
C GLU A 24 0.27 7.93 -26.05
N VAL A 25 -0.39 8.90 -26.72
CA VAL A 25 -1.15 9.94 -26.02
C VAL A 25 -2.38 9.38 -25.33
N GLU A 26 -3.12 8.47 -25.97
CA GLU A 26 -4.25 7.77 -25.35
C GLU A 26 -3.80 6.98 -24.11
N ASP A 27 -2.74 6.18 -24.26
CA ASP A 27 -2.14 5.42 -23.14
C ASP A 27 -1.72 6.34 -21.98
N PHE A 28 -1.16 7.50 -22.29
CA PHE A 28 -0.74 8.47 -21.27
C PHE A 28 -1.93 9.14 -20.57
N ILE A 29 -3.01 9.42 -21.29
CA ILE A 29 -4.25 9.94 -20.71
C ILE A 29 -4.84 8.89 -19.76
N ASP A 30 -4.91 7.63 -20.17
CA ASP A 30 -5.40 6.53 -19.35
C ASP A 30 -4.52 6.31 -18.12
N PHE A 31 -3.19 6.41 -18.28
CA PHE A 31 -2.26 6.38 -17.16
C PHE A 31 -2.52 7.51 -16.16
N LEU A 32 -2.71 8.75 -16.62
CA LEU A 32 -3.01 9.88 -15.73
C LEU A 32 -4.36 9.71 -15.02
N GLN A 33 -5.37 9.22 -15.73
CA GLN A 33 -6.68 8.91 -15.14
C GLN A 33 -6.55 7.83 -14.08
N ALA A 34 -5.87 6.71 -14.36
CA ALA A 34 -5.66 5.63 -13.41
C ALA A 34 -4.85 6.08 -12.17
N LYS A 35 -3.81 6.88 -12.40
CA LYS A 35 -2.94 7.44 -11.35
C LYS A 35 -3.71 8.34 -10.39
N HIS A 36 -4.65 9.14 -10.91
CA HIS A 36 -5.44 10.09 -10.11
C HIS A 36 -6.83 9.56 -9.72
N ALA A 37 -7.31 8.47 -10.33
CA ALA A 37 -8.48 7.72 -9.86
C ALA A 37 -8.17 7.00 -8.54
N LYS A 38 -6.91 6.67 -8.29
CA LYS A 38 -6.38 6.34 -6.96
C LYS A 38 -5.98 7.60 -6.21
N VAL A 39 -6.90 8.54 -6.05
CA VAL A 39 -6.89 9.36 -4.83
C VAL A 39 -7.74 8.54 -3.85
N PRO A 40 -7.14 7.81 -2.90
CA PRO A 40 -7.83 7.63 -1.65
C PRO A 40 -8.06 9.06 -1.15
N GLU A 41 -9.32 9.47 -1.11
CA GLU A 41 -9.70 10.42 -0.09
C GLU A 41 -9.06 9.99 1.22
N GLN A 42 -8.62 10.99 1.96
CA GLN A 42 -7.85 10.86 3.17
C GLN A 42 -8.58 10.00 4.21
N THR A 43 -8.41 8.69 4.13
CA THR A 43 -8.48 7.75 5.25
C THR A 43 -7.37 6.71 5.11
N ASN A 44 -6.22 7.11 4.57
CA ASN A 44 -4.94 6.56 5.01
C ASN A 44 -4.62 7.07 6.43
N GLN A 45 -5.56 6.91 7.36
CA GLN A 45 -5.17 6.41 8.65
C GLN A 45 -4.71 4.99 8.33
N LEU A 46 -3.43 4.82 7.99
CA LEU A 46 -2.78 3.59 8.35
C LEU A 46 -3.07 3.48 9.84
N GLU A 47 -4.09 2.70 10.22
CA GLU A 47 -4.32 2.40 11.62
C GLU A 47 -2.96 1.91 12.09
N GLU A 48 -2.29 2.68 12.94
CA GLU A 48 -1.09 2.19 13.62
C GLU A 48 -1.49 0.82 14.13
N PRO A 49 -0.75 -0.26 13.76
CA PRO A 49 -1.18 -1.61 14.06
C PRO A 49 -1.47 -1.63 15.56
N LYS A 50 -2.76 -1.75 15.92
CA LYS A 50 -3.18 -1.71 17.32
C LYS A 50 -2.29 -2.69 18.04
N SER A 51 -1.51 -2.20 19.00
CA SER A 51 -0.57 -3.03 19.74
C SER A 51 -1.33 -4.26 20.24
N LEU A 52 -1.05 -5.41 19.65
CA LEU A 52 -1.66 -6.69 20.01
C LEU A 52 -1.00 -7.25 21.28
N TYR A 53 -0.43 -6.39 22.11
CA TYR A 53 0.23 -6.80 23.34
C TYR A 53 -0.78 -7.51 24.23
N GLY A 54 -0.55 -8.81 24.47
CA GLY A 54 -1.47 -9.65 25.22
C GLY A 54 -2.75 -10.05 24.45
N ALA A 55 -2.82 -9.90 23.12
CA ALA A 55 -3.97 -10.34 22.33
C ALA A 55 -4.23 -11.86 22.42
N ALA A 56 -3.19 -12.65 22.73
CA ALA A 56 -3.29 -14.08 23.01
C ALA A 56 -3.40 -14.40 24.52
N LYS A 57 -3.61 -13.40 25.39
CA LYS A 57 -3.76 -13.64 26.84
C LYS A 57 -5.02 -14.46 27.08
N GLY A 58 -4.85 -15.64 27.69
CA GLY A 58 -5.95 -16.55 27.98
C GLY A 58 -6.39 -17.45 26.81
N THR A 59 -5.69 -17.42 25.67
CA THR A 59 -5.93 -18.39 24.58
C THR A 59 -5.22 -19.71 24.82
N ILE A 60 -4.20 -19.71 25.68
CA ILE A 60 -3.52 -20.93 26.14
C ILE A 60 -4.39 -21.55 27.23
N LEU A 61 -5.10 -22.64 26.88
CA LEU A 61 -6.05 -23.33 27.76
C LEU A 61 -5.39 -24.41 28.63
N TYR A 62 -4.19 -24.85 28.26
CA TYR A 62 -3.44 -25.89 28.95
C TYR A 62 -1.93 -25.61 28.85
N ILE A 63 -1.25 -25.72 29.97
CA ILE A 63 0.21 -25.70 30.11
C ILE A 63 0.55 -26.92 30.96
N SER A 64 1.59 -27.66 30.58
CA SER A 64 2.06 -28.82 31.33
C SER A 64 2.67 -28.38 32.67
N ASP A 65 2.53 -29.20 33.71
CA ASP A 65 3.03 -28.90 35.05
C ASP A 65 4.57 -28.75 35.09
N ASP A 66 5.27 -29.36 34.12
CA ASP A 66 6.72 -29.34 33.94
C ASP A 66 7.22 -28.21 33.03
N PHE A 67 6.38 -27.25 32.61
CA PHE A 67 6.78 -26.21 31.65
C PHE A 67 7.99 -25.37 32.09
N ASN A 68 8.13 -25.14 33.39
CA ASN A 68 9.26 -24.40 33.96
C ASN A 68 10.46 -25.30 34.27
N GLU A 69 10.33 -26.61 34.13
CA GLU A 69 11.45 -27.53 34.36
C GLU A 69 12.44 -27.48 33.19
N PRO A 70 13.76 -27.52 33.47
CA PRO A 70 14.75 -27.57 32.42
C PRO A 70 14.63 -28.90 31.65
N LEU A 71 14.84 -28.83 30.33
CA LEU A 71 14.99 -30.03 29.51
C LEU A 71 16.12 -30.90 30.05
N ASP A 72 15.99 -32.23 29.91
CA ASP A 72 16.96 -33.18 30.45
C ASP A 72 18.41 -32.86 30.03
N GLU A 73 18.60 -32.44 28.77
CA GLU A 73 19.90 -32.07 28.20
C GLU A 73 20.43 -30.71 28.71
N MET A 74 19.57 -29.89 29.31
CA MET A 74 19.88 -28.56 29.83
C MET A 74 19.94 -28.50 31.37
N LYS A 75 19.66 -29.61 32.06
CA LYS A 75 19.70 -29.71 33.53
C LYS A 75 21.05 -29.30 34.11
N ASP A 76 22.14 -29.61 33.42
CA ASP A 76 23.49 -29.30 33.87
C ASP A 76 23.88 -27.82 33.72
N TYR A 77 23.03 -27.00 33.10
CA TYR A 77 23.31 -25.59 32.76
C TYR A 77 22.34 -24.57 33.39
N MET A 78 21.32 -25.01 34.13
CA MET A 78 20.36 -24.18 34.88
C MET A 78 20.62 -24.25 36.38
#